data_AF-X0D097-F1
#
_entry.id   AF-X0D097-F1
#
_cell.length_a   1.000
_cell.length_b   1.000
_cell.length_c   1.000
_cell.angle_alpha   90.00
_cell.angle_beta   90.00
_cell.angle_gamma   90.00
#
_symmetry.space_group_name_H-M   'P 1'
#
loop_
_entity.id
_entity.type
_entity.pdbx_description
1 polymer ?
#
loop_
_entity_poly.entity_id
_entity_poly.type
_entity_poly.pdbx_seq_one_letter_code
_entity_poly.pdbx_strand_id
1 'polypeptide(L)'
;MKSVSYVIDPDGDIELVLNEPNAQNIIPERVLCGDGDAANDSPTTDFNNSVLQGRYAVFDNFDTPTFVDDYGDLDFVEETPDVVRIRVSSKHLTFASKIFSAMLQGPWSEASSFPSRGSPRQVATSDWDAKALAIVLDAIHGRFRQIPKYINLVLLARIATIVDYYQCYESMELISTLWLSQQSVTQENSDLYTESSLLRLYVAWVFESDVLFTAVARRVLRYSKGLSEFDLKELPVGGVFDVLNDKRTELIRRVLEGLDILQETLRTEEECPGLGLSDCSSMLLGTLMRERFRWEDELTPLEPPYDGYSVVTMRALVDGFPRPKPLQPNYDNSGRSSSGELDVYHRRCMCTIQGRIQKLMKGINNDIKGFRPSRIQGWGLRQKEND
;
A
#
# COMPACT_ATOMS: atom_id res chain seq x y z
N MET A 1 33.75 -7.55 18.01
CA MET A 1 32.51 -6.87 17.59
C MET A 1 32.71 -5.38 17.73
N LYS A 2 32.71 -4.67 16.60
CA LYS A 2 32.55 -3.21 16.61
C LYS A 2 31.12 -2.90 17.03
N SER A 3 30.94 -1.94 17.93
CA SER A 3 29.63 -1.55 18.42
C SER A 3 29.47 -0.04 18.39
N VAL A 4 28.30 0.44 17.98
CA VAL A 4 27.92 1.85 18.09
C VAL A 4 27.19 2.05 19.41
N SER A 5 27.54 3.10 20.15
CA SER A 5 26.83 3.49 21.37
C SER A 5 25.99 4.75 21.13
N TYR A 6 24.73 4.72 21.56
CA TYR A 6 23.80 5.84 21.47
C TYR A 6 23.16 6.10 22.83
N VAL A 7 23.47 7.23 23.45
CA VAL A 7 22.97 7.55 24.81
C VAL A 7 21.78 8.50 24.71
N ILE A 8 20.58 8.02 25.04
CA ILE A 8 19.37 8.84 25.12
C ILE A 8 19.22 9.41 26.53
N ASP A 9 19.33 8.53 27.53
CA ASP A 9 19.36 8.88 28.95
C ASP A 9 20.71 8.49 29.59
N PRO A 10 21.56 9.47 29.96
CA PRO A 10 22.82 9.20 30.65
C PRO A 10 22.67 8.49 32.00
N ASP A 11 21.54 8.67 32.67
CA ASP A 11 21.20 8.01 33.94
C ASP A 11 20.30 6.77 33.72
N GLY A 12 20.06 6.43 32.45
CA GLY A 12 19.24 5.29 32.04
C GLY A 12 19.72 3.98 32.66
N ASP A 13 18.75 3.19 33.10
CA ASP A 13 18.91 1.92 33.79
C ASP A 13 18.78 0.71 32.85
N ILE A 14 18.46 0.95 31.57
CA ILE A 14 18.38 -0.06 30.51
C ILE A 14 19.39 0.25 29.39
N GLU A 15 20.06 -0.79 28.91
CA GLU A 15 20.82 -0.78 27.65
C GLU A 15 20.13 -1.74 26.67
N LEU A 16 19.46 -1.19 25.66
CA LEU A 16 18.95 -1.97 24.54
C LEU A 16 20.10 -2.36 23.63
N VAL A 17 20.27 -3.66 23.40
CA VAL A 17 21.31 -4.23 22.54
C VAL A 17 20.65 -4.70 21.26
N LEU A 18 20.75 -3.90 20.20
CA LEU A 18 20.27 -4.24 18.86
C LEU A 18 21.36 -5.05 18.13
N ASN A 19 21.09 -6.32 17.93
CA ASN A 19 21.90 -7.24 17.13
C ASN A 19 21.43 -7.20 15.68
N GLU A 20 22.33 -7.44 14.71
CA GLU A 20 21.97 -7.49 13.29
C GLU A 20 21.17 -6.24 12.83
N PRO A 21 21.69 -5.02 13.09
CA PRO A 21 20.97 -3.79 12.76
C PRO A 21 20.67 -3.71 11.26
N ASN A 22 19.49 -3.20 10.92
CA ASN A 22 19.00 -3.02 9.54
C ASN A 22 18.79 -4.34 8.75
N ALA A 23 18.70 -5.50 9.41
CA ALA A 23 18.45 -6.78 8.72
C ALA A 23 16.99 -6.96 8.28
N GLN A 24 16.03 -6.24 8.89
CA GLN A 24 14.61 -6.34 8.56
C GLN A 24 14.31 -5.95 7.09
N ASN A 25 13.77 -6.88 6.29
CA ASN A 25 13.38 -6.58 4.91
C ASN A 25 11.88 -6.29 4.79
N ILE A 26 11.53 -5.00 4.83
CA ILE A 26 10.13 -4.54 4.72
C ILE A 26 9.76 -4.00 3.34
N ILE A 27 10.66 -4.05 2.36
CA ILE A 27 10.41 -3.49 1.03
C ILE A 27 9.73 -4.58 0.18
N PRO A 28 8.47 -4.37 -0.25
CA PRO A 28 7.81 -5.35 -1.11
C PRO A 28 8.52 -5.46 -2.45
N GLU A 29 8.44 -6.63 -3.08
CA GLU A 29 8.99 -6.86 -4.41
C GLU A 29 7.87 -7.22 -5.37
N ARG A 30 7.78 -6.51 -6.51
CA ARG A 30 6.83 -6.89 -7.56
C ARG A 30 7.22 -8.22 -8.19
N VAL A 31 6.27 -9.13 -8.27
CA VAL A 31 6.44 -10.42 -8.94
C VAL A 31 6.21 -10.22 -10.45
N LEU A 32 7.26 -10.35 -11.25
CA LEU A 32 7.14 -10.30 -12.71
C LEU A 32 6.57 -11.64 -13.22
N CYS A 33 5.27 -11.65 -13.54
CA CYS A 33 4.70 -12.72 -14.35
C CYS A 33 5.13 -12.51 -15.81
N GLY A 34 5.78 -13.51 -16.42
CA GLY A 34 6.32 -13.41 -17.76
C GLY A 34 5.28 -13.09 -18.82
N ASP A 35 5.40 -11.92 -19.44
CA ASP A 35 5.21 -11.70 -20.87
C ASP A 35 5.81 -10.35 -21.28
N GLY A 36 6.84 -10.42 -22.15
CA GLY A 36 7.01 -9.57 -23.32
C GLY A 36 7.37 -8.09 -23.19
N ASP A 37 6.94 -7.34 -22.18
CA ASP A 37 7.19 -5.89 -22.11
C ASP A 37 8.23 -5.56 -21.04
N ALA A 38 9.49 -5.85 -21.39
CA ALA A 38 10.66 -5.25 -20.76
C ALA A 38 10.73 -3.76 -21.13
N ALA A 39 9.77 -2.97 -20.67
CA ALA A 39 9.85 -1.52 -20.68
C ALA A 39 10.51 -1.08 -19.36
N ASN A 40 11.85 -1.05 -19.34
CA ASN A 40 12.69 -0.27 -18.44
C ASN A 40 12.10 0.08 -17.06
N ASP A 41 11.75 -0.92 -16.23
CA ASP A 41 11.81 -0.70 -14.78
C ASP A 41 13.28 -0.91 -14.42
N SER A 42 14.06 0.18 -14.55
CA SER A 42 15.30 0.29 -13.80
C SER A 42 14.99 -0.11 -12.35
N PRO A 43 15.84 -0.88 -11.66
CA PRO A 43 15.67 -1.09 -10.23
C PRO A 43 15.53 0.31 -9.63
N THR A 44 14.41 0.61 -8.99
CA THR A 44 14.19 1.91 -8.38
C THR A 44 15.26 2.07 -7.31
N THR A 45 16.31 2.79 -7.65
CA THR A 45 17.57 2.90 -6.90
C THR A 45 17.44 3.66 -5.58
N ASP A 46 16.26 3.86 -5.00
CA ASP A 46 16.06 4.76 -3.85
C ASP A 46 15.15 4.20 -2.74
N PHE A 47 15.24 2.90 -2.42
CA PHE A 47 14.68 2.38 -1.15
C PHE A 47 15.63 2.52 0.05
N ASN A 48 16.51 3.53 -0.01
CA ASN A 48 17.41 3.85 1.09
C ASN A 48 16.72 4.71 2.14
N ASN A 49 17.24 4.67 3.36
CA ASN A 49 16.83 5.58 4.41
C ASN A 49 17.15 7.03 4.04
N SER A 50 16.48 7.95 4.75
CA SER A 50 16.88 9.35 4.72
C SER A 50 18.31 9.51 5.27
N VAL A 51 19.13 10.31 4.58
CA VAL A 51 20.39 10.77 5.16
C VAL A 51 20.06 11.77 6.28
N LEU A 52 20.39 11.41 7.51
CA LEU A 52 20.05 12.19 8.70
C LEU A 52 21.28 12.92 9.23
N GLN A 53 21.09 14.14 9.71
CA GLN A 53 22.17 14.95 10.28
C GLN A 53 22.22 14.85 11.81
N GLY A 54 23.30 15.37 12.38
CA GLY A 54 23.47 15.48 13.83
C GLY A 54 23.70 14.12 14.47
N ARG A 55 22.98 13.82 15.55
CA ARG A 55 23.25 12.64 16.37
C ARG A 55 22.89 11.31 15.71
N TYR A 56 22.07 11.31 14.65
CA TYR A 56 21.72 10.10 13.91
C TYR A 56 22.74 9.71 12.84
N ALA A 57 23.70 10.59 12.53
CA ALA A 57 24.76 10.30 11.56
C ALA A 57 25.67 9.14 12.00
N VAL A 58 25.68 8.82 13.30
CA VAL A 58 26.37 7.63 13.84
C VAL A 58 25.85 6.31 13.26
N PHE A 59 24.70 6.33 12.59
CA PHE A 59 24.09 5.19 11.95
C PHE A 59 24.25 5.17 10.42
N ASP A 60 24.93 6.15 9.81
CA ASP A 60 25.04 6.22 8.35
C ASP A 60 25.81 5.02 7.76
N ASN A 61 26.74 4.46 8.53
CA ASN A 61 27.51 3.28 8.13
C ASN A 61 26.67 2.00 8.03
N PHE A 62 25.43 1.99 8.53
CA PHE A 62 24.51 0.84 8.36
C PHE A 62 23.65 0.94 7.09
N ASP A 63 23.66 2.10 6.41
CA ASP A 63 22.87 2.32 5.20
C ASP A 63 23.71 2.23 3.91
N THR A 64 25.04 2.17 4.01
CA THR A 64 25.93 2.14 2.85
C THR A 64 25.87 0.77 2.15
N PRO A 65 25.47 0.70 0.86
CA PRO A 65 25.70 -0.50 0.08
C PRO A 65 27.20 -0.72 -0.05
N THR A 66 27.63 -1.97 -0.03
CA THR A 66 28.99 -2.36 -0.39
C THR A 66 29.20 -1.97 -1.86
N PHE A 67 29.79 -0.80 -2.12
CA PHE A 67 30.14 -0.41 -3.47
C PHE A 67 31.28 -1.31 -3.95
N VAL A 68 31.00 -2.15 -4.94
CA VAL A 68 32.03 -2.79 -5.75
C VAL A 68 32.19 -1.89 -6.96
N ASP A 69 33.36 -1.28 -7.14
CA ASP A 69 33.64 -0.52 -8.34
C ASP A 69 33.80 -1.47 -9.55
N ASP A 70 33.72 -0.93 -10.76
CA ASP A 70 33.86 -1.68 -12.02
C ASP A 70 35.28 -2.27 -12.22
N TYR A 71 36.20 -1.99 -11.29
CA TYR A 71 37.60 -2.44 -11.29
C TYR A 71 37.92 -3.47 -10.19
N GLY A 72 36.94 -3.84 -9.35
CA GLY A 72 37.09 -4.87 -8.32
C GLY A 72 38.02 -4.49 -7.18
N ASP A 73 38.28 -3.19 -6.96
CA ASP A 73 39.09 -2.72 -5.84
C ASP A 73 38.16 -2.44 -4.64
N LEU A 74 38.34 -3.22 -3.57
CA LEU A 74 37.61 -3.07 -2.32
C LEU A 74 38.14 -1.84 -1.58
N ASP A 75 37.69 -0.66 -1.98
CA ASP A 75 38.00 0.57 -1.26
C ASP A 75 37.42 0.44 0.17
N PHE A 76 38.32 0.50 1.15
CA PHE A 76 38.14 0.25 2.59
C PHE A 76 36.68 0.08 3.04
N VAL A 77 36.21 -1.17 3.10
CA VAL A 77 34.98 -1.51 3.83
C VAL A 77 35.23 -1.10 5.27
N GLU A 78 34.74 0.07 5.66
CA GLU A 78 34.63 0.42 7.06
C GLU A 78 33.71 -0.65 7.67
N GLU A 79 34.29 -1.65 8.35
CA GLU A 79 33.51 -2.81 8.83
C GLU A 79 32.25 -2.31 9.53
N THR A 80 31.10 -2.67 8.97
CA THR A 80 29.81 -2.27 9.50
C THR A 80 29.72 -2.81 10.92
N PRO A 81 29.37 -1.99 11.93
CA PRO A 81 29.26 -2.46 13.29
C PRO A 81 28.25 -3.61 13.37
N ASP A 82 28.50 -4.61 14.20
CA ASP A 82 27.58 -5.76 14.31
C ASP A 82 26.44 -5.50 15.31
N VAL A 83 26.61 -4.50 16.18
CA VAL A 83 25.75 -4.25 17.33
C VAL A 83 25.58 -2.75 17.60
N VAL A 84 24.36 -2.33 17.89
CA VAL A 84 24.06 -0.99 18.42
C VAL A 84 23.61 -1.10 19.88
N ARG A 85 24.23 -0.33 20.77
CA ARG A 85 23.89 -0.25 22.20
C ARG A 85 23.24 1.09 22.50
N ILE A 86 21.99 1.07 22.93
CA ILE A 86 21.19 2.27 23.18
C ILE A 86 20.85 2.37 24.67
N ARG A 87 21.34 3.43 25.34
CA ARG A 87 21.07 3.65 26.76
C ARG A 87 19.80 4.48 26.98
N VAL A 88 18.85 3.91 27.70
CA VAL A 88 17.47 4.41 27.88
C VAL A 88 16.97 4.19 29.31
N SER A 89 15.87 4.84 29.63
CA SER A 89 15.18 4.74 30.91
C SER A 89 14.04 3.73 30.86
N SER A 90 14.06 2.72 31.72
CA SER A 90 12.95 1.76 31.88
C SER A 90 11.63 2.46 32.11
N LYS A 91 11.63 3.51 32.96
CA LYS A 91 10.43 4.26 33.32
C LYS A 91 9.75 4.88 32.09
N HIS A 92 10.52 5.49 31.18
CA HIS A 92 9.97 6.06 29.94
C HIS A 92 9.44 4.96 29.02
N LEU A 93 10.19 3.86 28.85
CA LEU A 93 9.77 2.73 28.03
C LEU A 93 8.46 2.10 28.53
N THR A 94 8.38 1.75 29.81
CA THR A 94 7.20 1.09 30.40
C THR A 94 5.98 1.99 30.46
N PHE A 95 6.18 3.32 30.54
CA PHE A 95 5.09 4.28 30.50
C PHE A 95 4.51 4.42 29.09
N ALA A 96 5.38 4.50 28.07
CA ALA A 96 4.97 4.73 26.70
C ALA A 96 4.48 3.47 25.95
N SER A 97 4.79 2.28 26.45
CA SER A 97 4.56 1.02 25.74
C SER A 97 4.22 -0.12 26.68
N LYS A 98 3.08 -0.76 26.42
CA LYS A 98 2.67 -1.98 27.12
C LYS A 98 3.62 -3.15 26.84
N ILE A 99 4.19 -3.21 25.63
CA ILE A 99 5.13 -4.26 25.23
C ILE A 99 6.44 -4.13 26.01
N PHE A 100 7.00 -2.91 26.10
CA PHE A 100 8.16 -2.67 26.97
C PHE A 100 7.82 -2.89 28.44
N SER A 101 6.63 -2.52 28.91
CA SER A 101 6.18 -2.83 30.28
C SER A 101 6.19 -4.33 30.56
N ALA A 102 5.56 -5.13 29.69
CA ALA A 102 5.54 -6.59 29.81
C ALA A 102 6.95 -7.21 29.73
N MET A 103 7.81 -6.70 28.84
CA MET A 103 9.20 -7.15 28.68
C MET A 103 10.07 -6.83 29.90
N LEU A 104 9.86 -5.65 30.53
CA LEU A 104 10.70 -5.17 31.61
C LEU A 104 10.22 -5.58 33.01
N GLN A 105 8.93 -5.84 33.19
CA GLN A 105 8.29 -6.15 34.47
C GLN A 105 7.74 -7.59 34.55
N GLY A 106 7.63 -8.30 33.42
CA GLY A 106 7.12 -9.66 33.36
C GLY A 106 8.09 -10.73 33.88
N PRO A 107 7.64 -11.99 34.00
CA PRO A 107 8.42 -13.10 34.58
C PRO A 107 9.53 -13.64 33.66
N TRP A 108 9.84 -12.94 32.56
CA TRP A 108 10.75 -13.40 31.50
C TRP A 108 12.22 -13.26 31.90
N SER A 109 13.13 -13.81 31.09
CA SER A 109 14.59 -13.76 31.32
C SER A 109 15.13 -12.34 31.41
N GLU A 110 14.52 -11.44 30.64
CA GLU A 110 14.74 -10.00 30.69
C GLU A 110 14.45 -9.53 32.12
N ALA A 111 13.24 -9.83 32.63
CA ALA A 111 12.77 -9.75 34.03
C ALA A 111 13.84 -9.96 35.11
N SER A 112 14.61 -11.03 34.90
CA SER A 112 15.36 -11.74 35.93
C SER A 112 16.85 -11.37 35.99
N SER A 113 17.30 -10.53 35.06
CA SER A 113 18.70 -10.09 34.98
C SER A 113 18.94 -8.92 35.93
N PHE A 114 19.29 -9.21 37.18
CA PHE A 114 19.69 -8.19 38.15
C PHE A 114 21.00 -7.53 37.71
N PRO A 115 21.07 -6.19 37.64
CA PRO A 115 22.30 -5.51 37.28
C PRO A 115 23.39 -5.82 38.31
N SER A 116 24.56 -6.25 37.82
CA SER A 116 25.81 -6.11 38.55
C SER A 116 25.94 -4.64 38.98
N ARG A 117 26.25 -4.40 40.27
CA ARG A 117 26.21 -3.05 40.88
C ARG A 117 26.83 -1.99 39.95
N GLY A 118 25.99 -1.10 39.40
CA GLY A 118 26.40 0.06 38.62
C GLY A 118 26.30 -0.04 37.09
N SER A 119 25.94 -1.19 36.51
CA SER A 119 25.71 -1.32 35.06
C SER A 119 24.21 -1.30 34.70
N PRO A 120 23.81 -0.66 33.59
CA PRO A 120 22.42 -0.76 33.11
C PRO A 120 22.09 -2.22 32.75
N ARG A 121 20.83 -2.61 32.95
CA ARG A 121 20.32 -3.93 32.59
C ARG A 121 20.25 -4.04 31.06
N GLN A 122 20.85 -5.08 30.50
CA GLN A 122 20.84 -5.32 29.06
C GLN A 122 19.55 -6.01 28.62
N VAL A 123 18.95 -5.52 27.54
CA VAL A 123 17.77 -6.11 26.91
C VAL A 123 18.07 -6.26 25.42
N ALA A 124 18.01 -7.49 24.91
CA ALA A 124 18.33 -7.78 23.52
C ALA A 124 17.14 -7.50 22.60
N THR A 125 17.45 -7.01 21.40
CA THR A 125 16.54 -6.94 20.26
C THR A 125 17.35 -7.18 18.99
N SER A 126 16.70 -7.44 17.87
CA SER A 126 17.36 -7.75 16.60
C SER A 126 16.64 -7.08 15.43
N ASP A 127 17.33 -7.03 14.29
CA ASP A 127 16.81 -6.79 12.94
C ASP A 127 16.30 -5.37 12.65
N TRP A 128 15.89 -4.63 13.68
CA TRP A 128 15.39 -3.28 13.52
C TRP A 128 16.37 -2.37 12.80
N ASP A 129 15.79 -1.44 12.04
CA ASP A 129 16.53 -0.32 11.53
C ASP A 129 17.03 0.57 12.68
N ALA A 130 18.34 0.76 12.77
CA ALA A 130 18.99 1.45 13.87
C ALA A 130 18.56 2.91 13.96
N LYS A 131 18.38 3.60 12.82
CA LYS A 131 17.92 4.99 12.77
C LYS A 131 16.47 5.09 13.24
N ALA A 132 15.60 4.24 12.70
CA ALA A 132 14.18 4.21 13.05
C ALA A 132 14.00 3.92 14.56
N LEU A 133 14.72 2.93 15.09
CA LEU A 133 14.66 2.57 16.51
C LEU A 133 15.13 3.74 17.40
N ALA A 134 16.25 4.37 17.05
CA ALA A 134 16.75 5.53 17.79
C ALA A 134 15.75 6.70 17.80
N ILE A 135 15.06 6.95 16.67
CA ILE A 135 14.03 8.00 16.57
C ILE A 135 12.83 7.69 17.47
N VAL A 136 12.33 6.46 17.45
CA VAL A 136 11.20 6.05 18.32
C VAL A 136 11.58 6.18 19.79
N LEU A 137 12.78 5.72 20.16
CA LEU A 137 13.25 5.83 21.54
C LEU A 137 13.46 7.28 21.98
N ASP A 138 14.00 8.16 21.12
CA ASP A 138 14.09 9.60 21.44
C ASP A 138 12.70 10.22 21.64
N ALA A 139 11.69 9.82 20.86
CA ALA A 139 10.31 10.28 21.00
C ALA A 139 9.71 9.85 22.35
N ILE A 140 9.88 8.58 22.73
CA ILE A 140 9.47 8.04 24.04
C ILE A 140 10.12 8.82 25.21
N HIS A 141 11.35 9.32 25.02
CA HIS A 141 12.05 10.12 26.02
C HIS A 141 11.80 11.64 25.89
N GLY A 142 10.82 12.06 25.09
CA GLY A 142 10.45 13.47 24.93
C GLY A 142 11.49 14.33 24.21
N ARG A 143 12.43 13.73 23.48
CA ARG A 143 13.57 14.42 22.83
C ARG A 143 13.21 14.99 21.45
N PHE A 144 11.98 15.46 21.25
CA PHE A 144 11.45 15.92 19.95
C PHE A 144 12.25 17.04 19.27
N ARG A 145 13.02 17.84 20.02
CA ARG A 145 13.90 18.87 19.42
C ARG A 145 14.97 18.27 18.51
N GLN A 146 15.38 17.04 18.77
CA GLN A 146 16.45 16.36 18.03
C GLN A 146 15.89 15.51 16.88
N ILE A 147 14.63 15.10 16.95
CA ILE A 147 14.00 14.24 15.95
C ILE A 147 13.94 14.95 14.58
N PRO A 148 14.31 14.27 13.48
CA PRO A 148 14.28 14.86 12.16
C PRO A 148 12.89 15.29 11.78
N LYS A 149 12.75 16.55 11.36
CA LYS A 149 11.46 17.07 10.89
C LYS A 149 11.10 16.56 9.52
N TYR A 150 12.07 16.19 8.69
CA TYR A 150 11.87 15.70 7.33
C TYR A 150 12.44 14.29 7.21
N ILE A 151 11.63 13.37 6.70
CA ILE A 151 12.04 12.00 6.39
C ILE A 151 11.36 11.54 5.09
N ASN A 152 11.90 10.48 4.49
CA ASN A 152 11.31 9.80 3.35
C ASN A 152 10.34 8.69 3.80
N LEU A 153 9.57 8.17 2.85
CA LEU A 153 8.58 7.13 3.08
C LEU A 153 9.17 5.85 3.68
N VAL A 154 10.35 5.43 3.22
CA VAL A 154 10.99 4.18 3.67
C VAL A 154 11.34 4.25 5.15
N LEU A 155 12.03 5.31 5.59
CA LEU A 155 12.35 5.48 7.00
C LEU A 155 11.06 5.59 7.84
N LEU A 156 10.02 6.27 7.35
CA LEU A 156 8.73 6.33 8.04
C LEU A 156 8.06 4.96 8.15
N ALA A 157 8.17 4.09 7.14
CA ALA A 157 7.65 2.73 7.19
C ALA A 157 8.41 1.86 8.21
N ARG A 158 9.75 2.00 8.28
CA ARG A 158 10.59 1.35 9.31
C ARG A 158 10.28 1.86 10.72
N ILE A 159 10.01 3.15 10.87
CA ILE A 159 9.49 3.71 12.13
C ILE A 159 8.12 3.08 12.46
N ALA A 160 7.23 2.97 11.47
CA ALA A 160 5.90 2.40 11.65
C ALA A 160 5.94 0.92 12.09
N THR A 161 6.88 0.09 11.61
CA THR A 161 7.02 -1.30 12.08
C THR A 161 7.40 -1.37 13.56
N ILE A 162 8.33 -0.51 14.01
CA ILE A 162 8.76 -0.42 15.40
C ILE A 162 7.61 0.08 16.29
N VAL A 163 6.89 1.11 15.84
CA VAL A 163 5.76 1.70 16.58
C VAL A 163 4.62 0.71 16.73
N ASP A 164 4.31 -0.05 15.68
CA ASP A 164 3.27 -1.09 15.71
C ASP A 164 3.67 -2.24 16.63
N TYR A 165 4.92 -2.71 16.54
CA TYR A 165 5.44 -3.79 17.36
C TYR A 165 5.45 -3.44 18.85
N TYR A 166 6.02 -2.29 19.21
CA TYR A 166 6.10 -1.85 20.61
C TYR A 166 4.81 -1.16 21.09
N GLN A 167 3.82 -0.94 20.23
CA GLN A 167 2.54 -0.30 20.55
C GLN A 167 2.71 1.06 21.27
N CYS A 168 3.62 1.90 20.77
CA CYS A 168 3.93 3.21 21.36
C CYS A 168 3.37 4.38 20.53
N TYR A 169 2.15 4.23 20.01
CA TYR A 169 1.52 5.16 19.07
C TYR A 169 1.42 6.60 19.60
N GLU A 170 1.04 6.77 20.87
CA GLU A 170 0.86 8.08 21.51
C GLU A 170 2.16 8.91 21.53
N SER A 171 3.31 8.25 21.75
CA SER A 171 4.62 8.91 21.72
C SER A 171 4.98 9.46 20.34
N MET A 172 4.30 9.02 19.30
CA MET A 172 4.60 9.38 17.91
C MET A 172 3.54 10.30 17.30
N GLU A 173 2.43 10.58 18.00
CA GLU A 173 1.27 11.26 17.43
C GLU A 173 1.64 12.62 16.81
N LEU A 174 2.27 13.51 17.59
CA LEU A 174 2.62 14.84 17.12
C LEU A 174 3.58 14.82 15.93
N ILE A 175 4.65 14.02 15.99
CA ILE A 175 5.67 14.02 14.94
C ILE A 175 5.21 13.29 13.67
N SER A 176 4.42 12.22 13.81
CA SER A 176 3.85 11.51 12.66
C SER A 176 2.90 12.40 11.86
N THR A 177 2.09 13.25 12.51
CA THR A 177 1.24 14.21 11.78
C THR A 177 2.06 15.16 10.89
N LEU A 178 3.25 15.58 11.35
CA LEU A 178 4.17 16.39 10.58
C LEU A 178 4.67 15.63 9.36
N TRP A 179 5.19 14.40 9.54
CA TRP A 179 5.73 13.59 8.45
C TRP A 179 4.66 13.21 7.41
N LEU A 180 3.45 12.86 7.87
CA LEU A 180 2.31 12.54 7.00
C LEU A 180 1.82 13.72 6.16
N SER A 181 2.17 14.96 6.52
CA SER A 181 1.87 16.15 5.71
C SER A 181 2.89 16.40 4.59
N GLN A 182 4.00 15.63 4.56
CA GLN A 182 5.12 15.89 3.66
C GLN A 182 4.90 15.30 2.28
N GLN A 183 5.40 16.01 1.28
CA GLN A 183 5.35 15.58 -0.10
C GLN A 183 6.21 14.32 -0.33
N SER A 184 7.34 14.17 0.35
CA SER A 184 8.20 12.97 0.31
C SER A 184 7.48 11.69 0.75
N VAL A 185 6.41 11.82 1.54
CA VAL A 185 5.59 10.71 2.03
C VAL A 185 4.32 10.55 1.20
N THR A 186 3.67 11.66 0.84
CA THR A 186 2.33 11.66 0.24
C THR A 186 2.32 11.67 -1.28
N GLN A 187 3.38 12.16 -1.93
CA GLN A 187 3.42 12.28 -3.39
C GLN A 187 3.64 10.92 -4.03
N GLU A 188 2.80 10.61 -5.01
CA GLU A 188 2.94 9.45 -5.88
C GLU A 188 2.34 9.80 -7.24
N ASN A 189 2.88 9.23 -8.30
CA ASN A 189 2.27 9.34 -9.62
C ASN A 189 0.88 8.69 -9.57
N SER A 190 -0.15 9.46 -9.89
CA SER A 190 -1.57 9.10 -9.69
C SER A 190 -1.96 7.78 -10.38
N ASP A 191 -1.21 7.37 -11.39
CA ASP A 191 -1.57 6.29 -12.30
C ASP A 191 -0.82 4.97 -12.04
N LEU A 192 0.07 4.93 -11.04
CA LEU A 192 0.90 3.75 -10.77
C LEU A 192 0.64 3.21 -9.36
N TYR A 193 0.40 1.90 -9.29
CA TYR A 193 0.41 1.12 -8.06
C TYR A 193 1.77 0.41 -7.95
N THR A 194 2.56 0.79 -6.94
CA THR A 194 3.96 0.33 -6.75
C THR A 194 4.18 -0.16 -5.32
N GLU A 195 5.39 -0.65 -5.04
CA GLU A 195 5.87 -1.01 -3.70
C GLU A 195 5.66 0.15 -2.70
N SER A 196 5.88 1.39 -3.16
CA SER A 196 5.66 2.58 -2.35
C SER A 196 4.19 2.79 -1.97
N SER A 197 3.24 2.32 -2.80
CA SER A 197 1.81 2.35 -2.42
C SER A 197 1.56 1.43 -1.22
N LEU A 198 2.18 0.25 -1.15
CA LEU A 198 2.05 -0.67 -0.02
C LEU A 198 2.67 -0.10 1.26
N LEU A 199 3.84 0.53 1.16
CA LEU A 199 4.47 1.23 2.28
C LEU A 199 3.58 2.37 2.80
N ARG A 200 2.99 3.21 1.91
CA ARG A 200 2.06 4.27 2.33
C ARG A 200 0.79 3.71 2.95
N LEU A 201 0.28 2.59 2.42
CA LEU A 201 -0.89 1.93 2.97
C LEU A 201 -0.64 1.50 4.42
N TYR A 202 0.51 0.86 4.66
CA TYR A 202 0.94 0.43 5.98
C TYR A 202 1.14 1.62 6.93
N VAL A 203 1.90 2.63 6.51
CA VAL A 203 2.13 3.87 7.28
C VAL A 203 0.80 4.55 7.64
N ALA A 204 -0.11 4.69 6.67
CA ALA A 204 -1.40 5.33 6.90
C ALA A 204 -2.27 4.52 7.88
N TRP A 205 -2.13 3.20 7.90
CA TRP A 205 -2.82 2.33 8.83
C TRP A 205 -2.24 2.40 10.25
N VAL A 206 -0.91 2.34 10.41
CA VAL A 206 -0.26 2.44 11.72
C VAL A 206 -0.56 3.77 12.40
N PHE A 207 -0.50 4.88 11.66
CA PHE A 207 -0.73 6.23 12.19
C PHE A 207 -2.17 6.74 11.99
N GLU A 208 -3.11 5.85 11.63
CA GLU A 208 -4.54 6.14 11.50
C GLU A 208 -4.88 7.37 10.63
N SER A 209 -4.11 7.61 9.56
CA SER A 209 -4.32 8.73 8.64
C SER A 209 -5.44 8.44 7.64
N ASP A 210 -6.67 8.89 7.93
CA ASP A 210 -7.83 8.68 7.04
C ASP A 210 -7.60 9.23 5.62
N VAL A 211 -6.95 10.40 5.51
CA VAL A 211 -6.69 11.08 4.24
C VAL A 211 -5.74 10.27 3.36
N LEU A 212 -4.58 9.89 3.92
CA LEU A 212 -3.58 9.12 3.18
C LEU A 212 -4.11 7.71 2.87
N PHE A 213 -4.72 7.07 3.86
CA PHE A 213 -5.27 5.73 3.72
C PHE A 213 -6.31 5.67 2.61
N THR A 214 -7.30 6.56 2.65
CA THR A 214 -8.37 6.60 1.64
C THR A 214 -7.81 6.83 0.24
N ALA A 215 -6.80 7.69 0.09
CA ALA A 215 -6.18 7.96 -1.19
C ALA A 215 -5.49 6.69 -1.76
N VAL A 216 -4.69 6.02 -0.94
CA VAL A 216 -3.92 4.83 -1.34
C VAL A 216 -4.84 3.62 -1.55
N ALA A 217 -5.79 3.36 -0.65
CA ALA A 217 -6.76 2.27 -0.76
C ALA A 217 -7.57 2.36 -2.07
N ARG A 218 -8.00 3.57 -2.46
CA ARG A 218 -8.67 3.77 -3.76
C ARG A 218 -7.78 3.41 -4.95
N ARG A 219 -6.48 3.64 -4.85
CA ARG A 219 -5.51 3.27 -5.90
C ARG A 219 -5.34 1.77 -5.96
N VAL A 220 -5.12 1.12 -4.82
CA VAL A 220 -5.05 -0.35 -4.71
C VAL A 220 -6.29 -1.00 -5.31
N LEU A 221 -7.50 -0.57 -4.92
CA LEU A 221 -8.77 -1.09 -5.44
C LEU A 221 -8.94 -0.91 -6.96
N ARG A 222 -8.27 0.07 -7.57
CA ARG A 222 -8.37 0.35 -9.01
C ARG A 222 -7.39 -0.48 -9.82
N TYR A 223 -6.15 -0.56 -9.35
CA TYR A 223 -5.02 -0.98 -10.17
C TYR A 223 -4.37 -2.28 -9.72
N SER A 224 -4.57 -2.72 -8.47
CA SER A 224 -4.05 -4.02 -8.02
C SER A 224 -4.63 -5.15 -8.86
N LYS A 225 -3.77 -6.11 -9.18
CA LYS A 225 -4.07 -7.32 -9.94
C LYS A 225 -4.17 -8.55 -9.05
N GLY A 226 -4.21 -8.40 -7.72
CA GLY A 226 -4.31 -9.51 -6.78
C GLY A 226 -3.18 -9.55 -5.76
N LEU A 227 -3.24 -10.53 -4.85
CA LEU A 227 -2.27 -10.69 -3.77
C LEU A 227 -0.92 -11.19 -4.30
N SER A 228 -0.92 -11.92 -5.41
CA SER A 228 0.29 -12.48 -6.02
C SER A 228 1.13 -11.45 -6.78
N GLU A 229 0.67 -10.20 -6.91
CA GLU A 229 1.40 -9.14 -7.62
C GLU A 229 2.66 -8.70 -6.88
N PHE A 230 2.68 -8.84 -5.55
CA PHE A 230 3.80 -8.43 -4.70
C PHE A 230 4.14 -9.52 -3.67
N ASP A 231 5.43 -9.79 -3.52
CA ASP A 231 5.96 -10.40 -2.29
C ASP A 231 6.07 -9.32 -1.23
N LEU A 232 5.27 -9.42 -0.16
CA LEU A 232 5.23 -8.42 0.91
C LEU A 232 6.46 -8.43 1.83
N LYS A 233 7.33 -9.45 1.72
CA LYS A 233 8.44 -9.68 2.65
C LYS A 233 7.94 -9.62 4.10
N GLU A 234 8.58 -8.81 4.95
CA GLU A 234 8.23 -8.64 6.36
C GLU A 234 7.31 -7.42 6.61
N LEU A 235 6.75 -6.79 5.57
CA LEU A 235 5.85 -5.66 5.74
C LEU A 235 4.51 -6.11 6.36
N PRO A 236 4.11 -5.63 7.55
CA PRO A 236 2.91 -6.09 8.25
C PRO A 236 1.59 -5.52 7.69
N VAL A 237 1.42 -5.52 6.37
CA VAL A 237 0.25 -4.95 5.67
C VAL A 237 -0.77 -6.01 5.23
N GLY A 238 -0.46 -7.30 5.39
CA GLY A 238 -1.25 -8.43 4.89
C GLY A 238 -2.74 -8.33 5.20
N GLY A 239 -3.12 -8.18 6.48
CA GLY A 239 -4.54 -8.13 6.86
C GLY A 239 -5.31 -6.93 6.28
N VAL A 240 -4.65 -5.79 6.08
CA VAL A 240 -5.25 -4.63 5.40
C VAL A 240 -5.39 -4.90 3.91
N PHE A 241 -4.36 -5.49 3.32
CA PHE A 241 -4.30 -5.80 1.89
C PHE A 241 -5.33 -6.87 1.51
N ASP A 242 -5.55 -7.87 2.35
CA ASP A 242 -6.59 -8.89 2.19
C ASP A 242 -7.99 -8.27 2.09
N VAL A 243 -8.34 -7.34 3.00
CA VAL A 243 -9.63 -6.63 2.96
C VAL A 243 -9.80 -5.83 1.66
N LEU A 244 -8.74 -5.22 1.16
CA LEU A 244 -8.77 -4.51 -0.12
C LEU A 244 -8.89 -5.48 -1.29
N ASN A 245 -8.20 -6.63 -1.24
CA ASN A 245 -8.27 -7.65 -2.27
C ASN A 245 -9.66 -8.31 -2.31
N ASP A 246 -10.27 -8.61 -1.17
CA ASP A 246 -11.65 -9.10 -1.09
C ASP A 246 -12.61 -8.11 -1.75
N LYS A 247 -12.42 -6.81 -1.46
CA LYS A 247 -13.24 -5.76 -2.08
C LYS A 247 -12.97 -5.65 -3.58
N ARG A 248 -11.72 -5.81 -4.04
CA ARG A 248 -11.39 -5.86 -5.49
C ARG A 248 -12.09 -7.02 -6.17
N THR A 249 -11.97 -8.23 -5.61
CA THR A 249 -12.61 -9.47 -6.10
C THR A 249 -14.12 -9.30 -6.20
N GLU A 250 -14.75 -8.72 -5.16
CA GLU A 250 -16.17 -8.39 -5.15
C GLU A 250 -16.58 -7.41 -6.26
N LEU A 251 -15.77 -6.35 -6.50
CA LEU A 251 -16.06 -5.37 -7.54
C LEU A 251 -15.92 -5.98 -8.94
N ILE A 252 -14.92 -6.83 -9.18
CA ILE A 252 -14.72 -7.54 -10.45
C ILE A 252 -15.88 -8.53 -10.69
N ARG A 253 -16.23 -9.34 -9.69
CA ARG A 253 -17.37 -10.26 -9.73
C ARG A 253 -18.65 -9.54 -10.18
N ARG A 254 -18.93 -8.37 -9.62
CA ARG A 254 -20.10 -7.55 -10.01
C ARG A 254 -20.08 -7.07 -11.45
N VAL A 255 -18.90 -6.82 -12.05
CA VAL A 255 -18.81 -6.51 -13.49
C VAL A 255 -19.25 -7.72 -14.30
N LEU A 256 -18.69 -8.90 -13.99
CA LEU A 256 -18.98 -10.15 -14.69
C LEU A 256 -20.46 -10.53 -14.58
N GLU A 257 -21.03 -10.49 -13.38
CA GLU A 257 -22.46 -10.74 -13.16
C GLU A 257 -23.35 -9.72 -13.89
N GLY A 258 -22.90 -8.47 -13.98
CA GLY A 258 -23.58 -7.45 -14.76
C GLY A 258 -23.65 -7.77 -16.25
N LEU A 259 -22.61 -8.40 -16.79
CA LEU A 259 -22.58 -8.88 -18.17
C LEU A 259 -23.47 -10.12 -18.34
N ASP A 260 -23.49 -11.03 -17.37
CA ASP A 260 -24.41 -12.19 -17.39
C ASP A 260 -25.88 -11.75 -17.38
N ILE A 261 -26.24 -10.80 -16.50
CA ILE A 261 -27.59 -10.23 -16.45
C ILE A 261 -27.93 -9.52 -17.76
N LEU A 262 -26.98 -8.78 -18.34
CA LEU A 262 -27.19 -8.13 -19.63
C LEU A 262 -27.44 -9.15 -20.74
N GLN A 263 -26.69 -10.25 -20.76
CA GLN A 263 -26.87 -11.32 -21.74
C GLN A 263 -28.28 -11.91 -21.68
N GLU A 264 -28.78 -12.22 -20.47
CA GLU A 264 -30.14 -12.74 -20.31
C GLU A 264 -31.19 -11.69 -20.67
N THR A 265 -30.98 -10.43 -20.29
CA THR A 265 -31.87 -9.32 -20.67
C THR A 265 -32.00 -9.23 -22.19
N LEU A 266 -30.87 -9.21 -22.91
CA LEU A 266 -30.84 -9.11 -24.37
C LEU A 266 -31.44 -10.33 -25.07
N ARG A 267 -31.47 -11.50 -24.41
CA ARG A 267 -32.10 -12.72 -24.93
C ARG A 267 -33.63 -12.65 -24.94
N THR A 268 -34.20 -11.98 -23.94
CA THR A 268 -35.66 -11.85 -23.78
C THR A 268 -36.23 -10.51 -24.27
N GLU A 269 -35.36 -9.51 -24.48
CA GLU A 269 -35.75 -8.16 -24.89
C GLU A 269 -36.24 -8.15 -26.35
N GLU A 270 -37.53 -7.85 -26.54
CA GLU A 270 -38.14 -7.75 -27.87
C GLU A 270 -37.74 -6.47 -28.61
N GLU A 271 -37.55 -5.36 -27.87
CA GLU A 271 -37.22 -4.05 -28.43
C GLU A 271 -36.25 -3.29 -27.53
N CYS A 272 -35.31 -2.53 -28.13
CA CYS A 272 -34.36 -1.77 -27.34
C CYS A 272 -35.02 -0.54 -26.65
N PRO A 273 -34.77 -0.28 -25.34
CA PRO A 273 -35.27 0.90 -24.62
C PRO A 273 -35.02 2.29 -25.24
N GLY A 274 -34.07 2.40 -26.17
CA GLY A 274 -33.75 3.67 -26.83
C GLY A 274 -34.65 3.97 -28.02
N LEU A 275 -34.53 3.14 -29.06
CA LEU A 275 -35.19 3.33 -30.36
C LEU A 275 -36.38 2.41 -30.61
N GLY A 276 -36.69 1.46 -29.70
CA GLY A 276 -37.76 0.49 -29.91
C GLY A 276 -37.48 -0.50 -31.05
N LEU A 277 -36.21 -0.74 -31.35
CA LEU A 277 -35.80 -1.62 -32.46
C LEU A 277 -35.42 -3.00 -31.92
N SER A 278 -36.01 -4.05 -32.50
CA SER A 278 -35.73 -5.45 -32.17
C SER A 278 -34.33 -5.91 -32.60
N ASP A 279 -33.86 -5.41 -33.75
CA ASP A 279 -32.53 -5.77 -34.29
C ASP A 279 -31.38 -5.33 -33.39
N CYS A 280 -31.56 -4.25 -32.61
CA CYS A 280 -30.54 -3.74 -31.70
C CYS A 280 -30.18 -4.75 -30.61
N SER A 281 -31.19 -5.38 -30.00
CA SER A 281 -30.99 -6.29 -28.87
C SER A 281 -30.31 -7.59 -29.33
N SER A 282 -30.73 -8.11 -30.49
CA SER A 282 -30.10 -9.26 -31.15
C SER A 282 -28.64 -9.01 -31.51
N MET A 283 -28.34 -7.84 -32.08
CA MET A 283 -26.97 -7.47 -32.48
C MET A 283 -26.05 -7.28 -31.27
N LEU A 284 -26.56 -6.69 -30.18
CA LEU A 284 -25.82 -6.56 -28.92
C LEU A 284 -25.58 -7.91 -28.26
N LEU A 285 -26.56 -8.81 -28.29
CA LEU A 285 -26.40 -10.16 -27.77
C LEU A 285 -25.28 -10.91 -28.51
N GLY A 286 -25.31 -10.87 -29.85
CA GLY A 286 -24.25 -11.48 -30.67
C GLY A 286 -22.87 -10.87 -30.40
N THR A 287 -22.80 -9.54 -30.22
CA THR A 287 -21.54 -8.86 -29.86
C THR A 287 -21.04 -9.30 -28.49
N LEU A 288 -21.91 -9.33 -27.48
CA LEU A 288 -21.57 -9.72 -26.11
C LEU A 288 -21.07 -11.16 -26.06
N MET A 289 -21.81 -12.10 -26.66
CA MET A 289 -21.44 -13.51 -26.68
C MET A 289 -20.10 -13.73 -27.38
N ARG A 290 -19.87 -13.07 -28.54
CA ARG A 290 -18.63 -13.23 -29.29
C ARG A 290 -17.42 -12.71 -28.54
N GLU A 291 -17.50 -11.51 -27.97
CA GLU A 291 -16.36 -10.95 -27.24
C GLU A 291 -16.12 -11.70 -25.92
N ARG A 292 -17.16 -12.22 -25.24
CA ARG A 292 -16.96 -13.10 -24.07
C ARG A 292 -16.26 -14.40 -24.43
N PHE A 293 -16.63 -15.01 -25.55
CA PHE A 293 -15.91 -16.19 -26.06
C PHE A 293 -14.45 -15.86 -26.38
N ARG A 294 -14.16 -14.67 -26.93
CA ARG A 294 -12.78 -14.23 -27.16
C ARG A 294 -11.99 -14.04 -25.87
N TRP A 295 -12.62 -13.53 -24.81
CA TRP A 295 -11.96 -13.39 -23.51
C TRP A 295 -11.55 -14.74 -22.91
N GLU A 296 -12.34 -15.79 -23.14
CA GLU A 296 -12.02 -17.16 -22.69
C GLU A 296 -10.81 -17.76 -23.43
N ASP A 297 -10.54 -17.33 -24.66
CA ASP A 297 -9.44 -17.82 -25.50
C ASP A 297 -8.15 -16.98 -25.34
N GLU A 298 -8.28 -15.64 -25.31
CA GLU A 298 -7.15 -14.71 -25.37
C GLU A 298 -6.59 -14.30 -23.99
N LEU A 299 -7.35 -14.48 -22.90
CA LEU A 299 -6.98 -13.95 -21.59
C LEU A 299 -6.70 -15.05 -20.55
N THR A 300 -6.05 -14.67 -19.44
CA THR A 300 -5.94 -15.57 -18.27
C THR A 300 -7.34 -15.91 -17.74
N PRO A 301 -7.55 -17.12 -17.19
CA PRO A 301 -8.87 -17.51 -16.70
C PRO A 301 -9.47 -16.46 -15.74
N LEU A 302 -10.66 -15.96 -16.08
CA LEU A 302 -11.43 -14.99 -15.29
C LEU A 302 -12.15 -15.69 -14.13
N GLU A 303 -11.38 -16.37 -13.27
CA GLU A 303 -11.89 -17.11 -12.12
C GLU A 303 -11.45 -16.45 -10.81
N PRO A 304 -12.27 -16.48 -9.73
CA PRO A 304 -11.86 -15.99 -8.42
C PRO A 304 -10.54 -16.63 -7.96
N PRO A 305 -9.58 -15.85 -7.43
CA PRO A 305 -9.69 -14.45 -6.98
C PRO A 305 -9.42 -13.39 -8.07
N TYR A 306 -9.48 -13.75 -9.36
CA TYR A 306 -9.24 -12.88 -10.52
C TYR A 306 -7.83 -12.29 -10.52
N ASP A 307 -6.83 -13.12 -10.24
CA ASP A 307 -5.44 -12.68 -10.29
C ASP A 307 -5.05 -12.29 -11.73
N GLY A 308 -4.23 -11.24 -11.85
CA GLY A 308 -3.90 -10.59 -13.13
C GLY A 308 -4.87 -9.47 -13.54
N TYR A 309 -6.05 -9.38 -12.92
CA TYR A 309 -7.08 -8.39 -13.29
C TYR A 309 -7.29 -7.32 -12.23
N SER A 310 -7.27 -6.07 -12.69
CA SER A 310 -7.68 -4.92 -11.87
C SER A 310 -9.08 -4.44 -12.27
N VAL A 311 -9.72 -3.63 -11.43
CA VAL A 311 -11.02 -3.01 -11.79
C VAL A 311 -10.86 -2.10 -13.01
N VAL A 312 -9.71 -1.46 -13.18
CA VAL A 312 -9.39 -0.67 -14.38
C VAL A 312 -9.25 -1.56 -15.61
N THR A 313 -8.58 -2.71 -15.50
CA THR A 313 -8.49 -3.70 -16.58
C THR A 313 -9.88 -4.17 -17.01
N MET A 314 -10.74 -4.53 -16.05
CA MET A 314 -12.12 -4.94 -16.34
C MET A 314 -12.95 -3.85 -17.00
N ARG A 315 -12.75 -2.58 -16.59
CA ARG A 315 -13.37 -1.44 -17.25
C ARG A 315 -12.87 -1.29 -18.69
N ALA A 316 -11.58 -1.43 -18.92
CA ALA A 316 -10.99 -1.33 -20.26
C ALA A 316 -11.54 -2.42 -21.19
N LEU A 317 -11.67 -3.66 -20.70
CA LEU A 317 -12.32 -4.76 -21.42
C LEU A 317 -13.77 -4.40 -21.83
N VAL A 318 -14.55 -3.87 -20.87
CA VAL A 318 -15.91 -3.38 -21.15
C VAL A 318 -15.92 -2.23 -22.16
N ASP A 319 -15.03 -1.25 -22.00
CA ASP A 319 -14.99 -0.10 -22.89
C ASP A 319 -14.54 -0.50 -24.31
N GLY A 320 -13.79 -1.61 -24.43
CA GLY A 320 -13.34 -2.22 -25.68
C GLY A 320 -14.40 -2.99 -26.47
N PHE A 321 -15.59 -3.26 -25.92
CA PHE A 321 -16.66 -3.91 -26.69
C PHE A 321 -16.96 -3.10 -27.98
N PRO A 322 -17.04 -3.76 -29.16
CA PRO A 322 -17.37 -3.08 -30.40
C PRO A 322 -18.69 -2.32 -30.29
N ARG A 323 -18.71 -1.09 -30.81
CA ARG A 323 -19.95 -0.32 -30.95
C ARG A 323 -20.54 -0.66 -32.31
N PRO A 324 -21.65 -1.42 -32.37
CA PRO A 324 -22.23 -1.76 -33.66
C PRO A 324 -22.64 -0.49 -34.40
N LYS A 325 -22.43 -0.47 -35.72
CA LYS A 325 -22.96 0.61 -36.56
C LYS A 325 -24.48 0.52 -36.52
N PRO A 326 -25.19 1.65 -36.40
CA PRO A 326 -26.65 1.63 -36.46
C PRO A 326 -27.08 1.08 -37.83
N LEU A 327 -28.06 0.17 -37.81
CA LEU A 327 -28.58 -0.50 -39.02
C LEU A 327 -29.33 0.48 -39.95
N GLN A 328 -29.66 1.67 -39.47
CA GLN A 328 -30.28 2.73 -40.27
C GLN A 328 -29.29 3.88 -40.51
N PRO A 329 -29.07 4.29 -41.77
CA PRO A 329 -28.00 5.25 -42.16
C PRO A 329 -28.20 6.68 -41.63
N ASN A 330 -29.37 7.01 -41.09
CA ASN A 330 -29.68 8.34 -40.56
C ASN A 330 -29.36 8.51 -39.06
N TYR A 331 -28.85 7.48 -38.39
CA TYR A 331 -28.50 7.53 -36.97
C TYR A 331 -26.99 7.39 -36.82
N ASP A 332 -26.38 8.23 -35.99
CA ASP A 332 -24.97 8.08 -35.61
C ASP A 332 -24.89 7.75 -34.11
N ASN A 333 -24.21 6.64 -33.79
CA ASN A 333 -23.95 6.23 -32.41
C ASN A 333 -22.87 7.11 -31.73
N SER A 334 -22.27 8.07 -32.46
CA SER A 334 -21.29 9.04 -31.94
C SER A 334 -21.91 10.10 -31.01
N GLY A 335 -23.22 10.37 -31.13
CA GLY A 335 -23.89 11.45 -30.41
C GLY A 335 -23.57 12.86 -30.93
N ARG A 336 -23.08 12.99 -32.17
CA ARG A 336 -22.91 14.26 -32.89
C ARG A 336 -23.54 14.17 -34.28
N SER A 337 -24.24 15.22 -34.71
CA SER A 337 -24.69 15.33 -36.10
C SER A 337 -23.49 15.57 -37.03
N SER A 338 -23.69 15.36 -38.34
CA SER A 338 -22.76 15.75 -39.40
C SER A 338 -22.49 17.27 -39.47
N SER A 339 -23.28 18.09 -38.76
CA SER A 339 -23.10 19.54 -38.60
C SER A 339 -22.41 19.95 -37.30
N GLY A 340 -22.10 19.03 -36.39
CA GLY A 340 -21.41 19.31 -35.12
C GLY A 340 -22.27 19.92 -34.01
N GLU A 341 -23.57 20.11 -34.22
CA GLU A 341 -24.52 20.61 -33.20
C GLU A 341 -25.07 19.48 -32.31
N LEU A 342 -25.35 19.81 -31.05
CA LEU A 342 -26.05 18.91 -30.12
C LEU A 342 -27.54 18.87 -30.50
N ASP A 343 -27.97 17.78 -31.14
CA ASP A 343 -29.39 17.56 -31.46
C ASP A 343 -30.16 17.20 -30.18
N VAL A 344 -31.01 18.13 -29.74
CA VAL A 344 -31.78 18.08 -28.48
C VAL A 344 -32.91 17.03 -28.54
N TYR A 345 -33.27 16.54 -29.73
CA TYR A 345 -34.29 15.50 -29.93
C TYR A 345 -33.73 14.11 -30.27
N HIS A 346 -32.40 13.96 -30.37
CA HIS A 346 -31.77 12.66 -30.50
C HIS A 346 -31.91 11.89 -29.17
N ARG A 347 -32.88 10.97 -29.08
CA ARG A 347 -32.83 9.88 -28.10
C ARG A 347 -31.52 9.15 -28.37
N ARG A 348 -30.47 9.41 -27.58
CA ARG A 348 -29.22 8.66 -27.63
C ARG A 348 -29.58 7.18 -27.57
N CYS A 349 -29.40 6.45 -28.65
CA CYS A 349 -29.54 5.00 -28.64
C CYS A 349 -28.52 4.51 -27.61
N MET A 350 -28.98 4.10 -26.42
CA MET A 350 -28.13 3.41 -25.42
C MET A 350 -27.84 1.96 -25.84
N CYS A 351 -27.77 1.73 -27.14
CA CYS A 351 -27.73 0.43 -27.80
C CYS A 351 -26.27 0.00 -27.97
N THR A 352 -25.49 0.17 -26.91
CA THR A 352 -24.11 -0.30 -26.77
C THR A 352 -24.00 -1.02 -25.44
N ILE A 353 -23.12 -2.01 -25.34
CA ILE A 353 -22.89 -2.75 -24.09
C ILE A 353 -22.50 -1.75 -22.99
N GLN A 354 -21.59 -0.83 -23.28
CA GLN A 354 -21.14 0.23 -22.36
C GLN A 354 -22.31 1.09 -21.85
N GLY A 355 -23.24 1.47 -22.73
CA GLY A 355 -24.44 2.20 -22.37
C GLY A 355 -25.32 1.41 -21.40
N ARG A 356 -25.57 0.14 -21.71
CA ARG A 356 -26.39 -0.76 -20.90
C ARG A 356 -25.84 -0.97 -19.49
N ILE A 357 -24.53 -1.13 -19.34
CA ILE A 357 -23.89 -1.32 -18.02
C ILE A 357 -23.35 -0.04 -17.38
N GLN A 358 -23.59 1.13 -17.97
CA GLN A 358 -23.04 2.40 -17.48
C GLN A 358 -23.42 2.67 -16.01
N LYS A 359 -24.66 2.38 -15.61
CA LYS A 359 -25.13 2.58 -14.23
C LYS A 359 -24.37 1.69 -13.25
N LEU A 360 -24.14 0.42 -13.61
CA LEU A 360 -23.34 -0.52 -12.83
C LEU A 360 -21.89 -0.02 -12.70
N MET A 361 -21.26 0.34 -13.81
CA MET A 361 -19.88 0.83 -13.83
C MET A 361 -19.71 2.14 -13.04
N LYS A 362 -20.73 3.01 -13.02
CA LYS A 362 -20.76 4.20 -12.17
C LYS A 362 -20.90 3.82 -10.69
N GLY A 363 -21.75 2.84 -10.37
CA GLY A 363 -21.90 2.29 -9.02
C GLY A 363 -20.59 1.73 -8.48
N ILE A 364 -19.89 0.92 -9.25
CA ILE A 364 -18.56 0.37 -8.88
C ILE A 364 -17.55 1.48 -8.59
N ASN A 365 -17.47 2.50 -9.45
CA ASN A 365 -16.57 3.64 -9.21
C ASN A 365 -16.96 4.45 -7.96
N ASN A 366 -18.25 4.58 -7.69
CA ASN A 366 -18.74 5.24 -6.47
C ASN A 366 -18.39 4.43 -5.23
N ASP A 367 -18.48 3.10 -5.28
CA ASP A 367 -18.08 2.22 -4.16
C ASP A 367 -16.59 2.32 -3.85
N ILE A 368 -15.73 2.38 -4.87
CA ILE A 368 -14.30 2.64 -4.69
C ILE A 368 -14.10 4.01 -4.02
N LYS A 369 -14.75 5.06 -4.53
CA LYS A 369 -14.67 6.40 -3.94
C LYS A 369 -15.21 6.44 -2.51
N GLY A 370 -16.22 5.63 -2.21
CA GLY A 370 -16.86 5.53 -0.90
C GLY A 370 -16.16 4.60 0.08
N PHE A 371 -15.08 3.92 -0.32
CA PHE A 371 -14.30 3.08 0.59
C PHE A 371 -13.70 3.94 1.71
N ARG A 372 -13.82 3.44 2.95
CA ARG A 372 -13.36 4.12 4.16
C ARG A 372 -12.52 3.19 5.02
N PRO A 373 -11.55 3.72 5.77
CA PRO A 373 -10.70 2.92 6.65
C PRO A 373 -11.47 2.19 7.76
N SER A 374 -12.63 2.70 8.19
CA SER A 374 -13.51 2.07 9.19
C SER A 374 -13.99 0.65 8.82
N ARG A 375 -13.75 0.20 7.58
CA ARG A 375 -13.99 -1.18 7.15
C ARG A 375 -12.88 -2.15 7.54
N ILE A 376 -11.77 -1.64 8.07
CA ILE A 376 -10.61 -2.42 8.49
C ILE A 376 -10.74 -2.67 9.99
N GLN A 377 -10.62 -3.94 10.38
CA GLN A 377 -10.64 -4.33 11.78
C GLN A 377 -9.45 -3.67 12.52
N GLY A 378 -9.70 -3.13 13.71
CA GLY A 378 -8.66 -2.46 14.51
C GLY A 378 -8.48 -0.96 14.22
N TRP A 379 -9.12 -0.41 13.18
CA TRP A 379 -9.01 1.03 12.86
C TRP A 379 -9.63 1.90 13.96
N GLY A 380 -8.85 2.83 14.54
CA GLY A 380 -9.32 3.75 15.57
C GLY A 380 -9.45 3.12 16.97
N LEU A 381 -9.00 1.87 17.14
CA LEU A 381 -8.93 1.17 18.43
C LEU A 381 -7.55 1.29 19.07
N ARG A 382 -6.50 1.55 18.29
CA ARG A 382 -5.10 1.55 18.74
C ARG A 382 -4.75 2.73 19.64
N GLN A 383 -5.45 3.85 19.46
CA GLN A 383 -5.35 5.00 20.36
C GLN A 383 -6.21 4.87 21.62
N LYS A 384 -7.20 3.96 21.65
CA LYS A 384 -8.20 3.87 22.71
C LYS A 384 -7.93 2.80 23.75
N GLU A 385 -7.00 1.89 23.48
CA GLU A 385 -6.68 0.81 24.43
C GLU A 385 -5.75 1.26 25.56
N ASN A 386 -5.21 2.49 25.54
CA ASN A 386 -4.35 3.02 26.62
C ASN A 386 -5.10 3.71 27.78
N ASP A 387 -6.42 3.84 27.66
CA ASP A 387 -7.34 4.18 28.78
C ASP A 387 -7.89 2.90 29.42
#